data_AF-A0A8C0SCJ4-F1
#
_entry.id   AF-A0A8C0SCJ4-F1
#
_cell.length_a   1.000
_cell.length_b   1.000
_cell.length_c   1.000
_cell.angle_alpha   90.00
_cell.angle_beta   90.00
_cell.angle_gamma   90.00
#
_symmetry.space_group_name_H-M   'P 1'
#
loop_
_entity.id
_entity.type
_entity.pdbx_description
1 polymer ?
#
loop_
_entity_poly.entity_id
_entity_poly.type
_entity_poly.pdbx_seq_one_letter_code
_entity_poly.pdbx_strand_id
1 'polypeptide(L)'
;MVPGRPRALLLLLLLLLLAGPASRASQNCFNKQQLLAAIRQLQQVLKGQETRFAEGIRNMKSRLAALHSSVNRVGPGAPPVSCPALNAPPDGRKFGSKYLVDHEVHFTCNPGFQLVGPSSVVCLSNGTWSGEQPHCQGISGCSSEPCQNGGTCVEGVNEYKCICPPGRTGSRCQHQAQTDVNECELYGQEGRPRLCMHTCVNTPGSYRCACPSGYRMLADGKSCEDVDECVSPQLMCPRGTMCINTGGSFQCVSPECPEGSGNVSYVKTSPFQCERNPCPMDSRPCRHLPKTISFHYLSLPSNLKTPITLFRMATASAPGRPGPNSLRFGIVGGNSRGHFVMQRSDRQTGELILVQTLEGPQTLEVDVDMSEYLDRTFQANHVSKVTIFVSPYDF
;
A
#
# COMPACT_ATOMS: atom_id res chain seq x y z
N MET A 1 33.98 40.65 -20.32
CA MET A 1 33.14 41.84 -20.11
C MET A 1 32.25 42.02 -21.34
N VAL A 2 30.99 41.60 -21.24
CA VAL A 2 29.90 41.99 -22.14
C VAL A 2 28.86 42.68 -21.24
N PRO A 3 28.43 43.91 -21.53
CA PRO A 3 27.32 44.55 -20.85
C PRO A 3 26.01 44.17 -21.55
N GLY A 4 24.96 43.90 -20.77
CA GLY A 4 23.61 43.85 -21.33
C GLY A 4 22.58 43.07 -20.52
N ARG A 5 21.98 43.73 -19.52
CA ARG A 5 20.51 43.89 -19.36
C ARG A 5 20.18 44.26 -17.89
N PRO A 6 19.92 45.55 -17.59
CA PRO A 6 19.65 46.03 -16.23
C PRO A 6 18.18 45.82 -15.78
N ARG A 7 17.38 45.02 -16.50
CA ARG A 7 16.00 44.71 -16.12
C ARG A 7 15.84 43.35 -15.43
N ALA A 8 16.81 42.44 -15.57
CA ALA A 8 16.74 41.12 -14.95
C ALA A 8 17.20 41.13 -13.48
N LEU A 9 18.19 41.95 -13.10
CA LEU A 9 18.67 42.02 -11.72
C LEU A 9 17.66 42.66 -10.75
N LEU A 10 16.83 43.59 -11.23
CA LEU A 10 15.79 44.22 -10.40
C LEU A 10 14.63 43.25 -10.10
N LEU A 11 14.30 42.37 -11.06
CA LEU A 11 13.34 41.28 -10.84
C LEU A 11 13.94 40.13 -10.03
N LEU A 12 15.22 39.79 -10.20
CA LEU A 12 15.88 38.75 -9.40
C LEU A 12 15.99 39.16 -7.92
N LEU A 13 16.26 40.43 -7.62
CA LEU A 13 16.27 40.92 -6.24
C LEU A 13 14.87 40.93 -5.59
N LEU A 14 13.81 41.23 -6.37
CA LEU A 14 12.44 41.19 -5.86
C LEU A 14 11.92 39.76 -5.63
N LEU A 15 12.35 38.79 -6.46
CA LEU A 15 11.96 37.38 -6.35
C LEU A 15 12.72 36.63 -5.25
N LEU A 16 13.96 37.02 -4.94
CA LEU A 16 14.73 36.46 -3.81
C LEU A 16 14.20 36.90 -2.43
N LEU A 17 13.33 37.91 -2.36
CA LEU A 17 12.67 38.35 -1.13
C LEU A 17 11.36 37.61 -0.81
N LEU A 18 10.84 36.78 -1.73
CA LEU A 18 9.53 36.13 -1.61
C LEU A 18 9.54 34.59 -1.61
N ALA A 19 10.71 33.94 -1.63
CA ALA A 19 10.79 32.48 -1.60
C ALA A 19 11.88 31.98 -0.63
N GLY A 20 11.50 31.85 0.65
CA GLY A 20 12.20 31.02 1.62
C GLY A 20 11.16 30.23 2.43
N PRO A 21 11.34 28.91 2.61
CA PRO A 21 10.39 28.08 3.33
C PRO A 21 10.44 28.39 4.83
N ALA A 22 9.29 28.28 5.49
CA ALA A 22 9.15 28.49 6.92
C ALA A 22 9.99 27.50 7.74
N SER A 23 10.96 28.01 8.50
CA SER A 23 11.50 27.39 9.72
C SER A 23 12.13 28.47 10.60
N ARG A 24 11.79 28.43 11.90
CA ARG A 24 12.14 29.37 12.98
C ARG A 24 13.57 29.95 12.92
N ALA A 25 13.70 31.29 12.89
CA ALA A 25 14.77 32.04 13.55
C ALA A 25 14.52 33.56 13.45
N SER A 26 14.64 34.25 14.59
CA SER A 26 14.92 35.67 14.83
C SER A 26 14.71 36.70 13.71
N GLN A 27 13.85 37.69 13.98
CA GLN A 27 13.73 38.95 13.24
C GLN A 27 15.09 39.60 12.99
N ASN A 28 15.49 39.75 11.72
CA ASN A 28 16.53 40.67 11.29
C ASN A 28 15.98 41.57 10.17
N CYS A 29 15.28 42.63 10.57
CA CYS A 29 15.10 43.78 9.68
C CYS A 29 16.49 44.35 9.34
N PHE A 30 16.76 44.59 8.06
CA PHE A 30 17.99 45.27 7.62
C PHE A 30 18.16 46.58 8.41
N ASN A 31 19.27 46.70 9.15
CA ASN A 31 19.54 47.88 9.96
C ASN A 31 19.71 49.09 9.03
N LYS A 32 19.28 50.29 9.47
CA LYS A 32 19.39 51.57 8.73
C LYS A 32 20.77 51.78 8.10
N GLN A 33 21.83 51.31 8.77
CA GLN A 33 23.21 51.36 8.26
C GLN A 33 23.46 50.47 7.02
N GLN A 34 22.87 49.28 6.94
CA GLN A 34 23.01 48.38 5.79
C GLN A 34 22.28 48.93 4.55
N LEU A 35 21.11 49.53 4.75
CA LEU A 35 20.36 50.16 3.66
C LEU A 35 21.09 51.41 3.13
N LEU A 36 21.65 52.23 4.02
CA LEU A 36 22.47 53.39 3.63
C LEU A 36 23.76 52.97 2.91
N ALA A 37 24.36 51.84 3.27
CA ALA A 37 25.54 51.30 2.57
C ALA A 37 25.19 50.84 1.15
N ALA A 38 24.05 50.15 0.97
CA ALA A 38 23.59 49.73 -0.35
C ALA A 38 23.24 50.92 -1.26
N ILE A 39 22.59 51.96 -0.72
CA ILE A 39 22.30 53.21 -1.46
C ILE A 39 23.60 53.90 -1.89
N ARG A 40 24.61 53.97 -1.01
CA ARG A 40 25.92 54.53 -1.35
C ARG A 40 26.65 53.72 -2.43
N GLN A 41 26.56 52.38 -2.39
CA GLN A 41 27.09 51.54 -3.45
C GLN A 41 26.39 51.77 -4.78
N LEU A 42 25.05 51.89 -4.77
CA LEU A 42 24.29 52.16 -5.99
C LEU A 42 24.63 53.55 -6.57
N GLN A 43 24.78 54.56 -5.72
CA GLN A 43 25.25 55.90 -6.13
C GLN A 43 26.68 55.85 -6.70
N GLN A 44 27.60 55.06 -6.14
CA GLN A 44 28.94 54.87 -6.71
C GLN A 44 28.90 54.19 -8.08
N VAL A 45 28.05 53.18 -8.26
CA VAL A 45 27.88 52.50 -9.54
C VAL A 45 27.29 53.45 -10.59
N LEU A 46 26.28 54.25 -10.22
CA LEU A 46 25.67 55.24 -11.10
C LEU A 46 26.66 56.36 -11.47
N LYS A 47 27.44 56.85 -10.51
CA LYS A 47 28.51 57.85 -10.76
C LYS A 47 29.65 57.27 -11.61
N GLY A 48 29.95 55.98 -11.46
CA GLY A 48 30.87 55.22 -12.31
C GLY A 48 30.35 55.03 -13.75
N GLN A 49 29.03 54.91 -13.93
CA GLN A 49 28.39 54.85 -15.25
C GLN A 49 28.39 56.24 -15.92
N GLU A 50 28.12 57.32 -15.18
CA GLU A 50 28.21 58.70 -15.70
C GLU A 50 29.64 59.07 -16.13
N THR A 51 30.66 58.70 -15.35
CA THR A 51 32.07 58.96 -15.71
C THR A 51 32.49 58.20 -16.95
N ARG A 52 32.11 56.92 -17.10
CA ARG A 52 32.36 56.13 -18.31
C ARG A 52 31.61 56.67 -19.53
N PHE A 53 30.39 57.16 -19.34
CA PHE A 53 29.62 57.80 -20.41
C PHE A 53 30.24 59.14 -20.83
N ALA A 54 30.67 59.96 -19.89
CA ALA A 54 31.37 61.22 -20.16
C ALA A 54 32.75 61.00 -20.82
N GLU A 55 33.49 59.95 -20.44
CA GLU A 55 34.71 59.50 -21.11
C GLU A 55 34.43 59.04 -22.55
N GLY A 56 33.35 58.29 -22.76
CA GLY A 56 32.88 57.86 -24.08
C GLY A 56 32.53 59.03 -24.99
N ILE A 57 31.83 60.06 -24.46
CA ILE A 57 31.53 61.31 -25.17
C ILE A 57 32.83 62.09 -25.47
N ARG A 58 33.79 62.14 -24.55
CA ARG A 58 35.09 62.81 -24.75
C ARG A 58 35.92 62.12 -25.84
N ASN A 59 35.92 60.78 -25.86
CA ASN A 59 36.59 59.97 -26.88
C ASN A 59 35.90 60.12 -28.25
N MET A 60 34.56 60.15 -28.28
CA MET A 60 33.81 60.49 -29.50
C MET A 60 34.12 61.90 -30.00
N LYS A 61 34.23 62.91 -29.12
CA LYS A 61 34.55 64.29 -29.49
C LYS A 61 35.99 64.43 -29.99
N SER A 62 36.93 63.68 -29.40
CA SER A 62 38.33 63.58 -29.87
C SER A 62 38.42 62.92 -31.25
N ARG A 63 37.71 61.80 -31.46
CA ARG A 63 37.63 61.14 -32.77
C ARG A 63 36.94 62.01 -33.83
N LEU A 64 35.92 62.78 -33.44
CA LEU A 64 35.25 63.73 -34.33
C LEU A 64 36.16 64.90 -34.73
N ALA A 65 36.99 65.40 -33.81
CA ALA A 65 38.00 66.42 -34.11
C ALA A 65 39.11 65.89 -35.04
N ALA A 66 39.53 64.63 -34.86
CA ALA A 66 40.48 63.96 -35.75
C ALA A 66 39.88 63.65 -37.16
N LEU A 67 38.58 63.35 -37.23
CA LEU A 67 37.85 63.23 -38.49
C LEU A 67 37.73 64.59 -39.21
N HIS A 68 37.46 65.68 -38.47
CA HIS A 68 37.36 67.03 -39.06
C HIS A 68 38.70 67.51 -39.66
N SER A 69 39.84 67.17 -39.06
CA SER A 69 41.17 67.49 -39.62
C SER A 69 41.52 66.62 -40.84
N SER A 70 40.96 65.42 -40.91
CA SER A 70 41.15 64.48 -42.03
C SER A 70 40.28 64.82 -43.25
N VAL A 71 39.07 65.38 -43.03
CA VAL A 71 38.16 65.80 -44.11
C VAL A 71 38.69 67.03 -44.86
N ASN A 72 39.51 67.88 -44.24
CA ASN A 72 40.13 69.04 -44.91
C ASN A 72 41.35 68.69 -45.78
N ARG A 73 41.66 67.40 -46.00
CA ARG A 73 42.84 66.96 -46.75
C ARG A 73 42.59 65.91 -47.85
N VAL A 74 41.39 65.86 -48.43
CA VAL A 74 41.10 64.87 -49.48
C VAL A 74 40.57 65.54 -50.75
N GLY A 75 41.43 65.60 -51.77
CA GLY A 75 41.06 65.74 -53.18
C GLY A 75 40.48 64.43 -53.73
N PRO A 76 39.83 64.45 -54.92
CA PRO A 76 38.99 63.35 -55.36
C PRO A 76 39.82 62.20 -55.92
N GLY A 77 39.60 60.97 -55.41
CA GLY A 77 40.18 59.79 -56.04
C GLY A 77 40.17 58.52 -55.20
N ALA A 78 39.02 57.84 -55.15
CA ALA A 78 38.82 56.37 -55.14
C ALA A 78 37.45 56.04 -54.52
N PRO A 79 36.67 55.09 -55.07
CA PRO A 79 35.43 54.64 -54.44
C PRO A 79 35.75 54.02 -53.07
N PRO A 80 34.92 54.27 -52.04
CA PRO A 80 35.18 53.75 -50.70
C PRO A 80 35.14 52.22 -50.70
N VAL A 81 36.17 51.59 -50.13
CA VAL A 81 36.23 50.14 -49.95
C VAL A 81 35.07 49.69 -49.07
N SER A 82 34.23 48.81 -49.60
CA SER A 82 33.06 48.25 -48.90
C SER A 82 33.16 46.73 -48.88
N CYS A 83 32.84 46.14 -47.73
CA CYS A 83 32.74 44.70 -47.56
C CYS A 83 31.42 44.15 -48.13
N PRO A 84 31.34 42.84 -48.45
CA PRO A 84 30.11 42.18 -48.86
C PRO A 84 29.01 42.29 -47.81
N ALA A 85 27.77 42.43 -48.24
CA ALA A 85 26.61 42.48 -47.35
C ALA A 85 26.39 41.13 -46.66
N LEU A 86 26.23 41.16 -45.33
CA LEU A 86 25.97 39.97 -44.52
C LEU A 86 24.47 39.78 -44.28
N ASN A 87 24.01 38.53 -44.22
CA ASN A 87 22.64 38.17 -43.86
C ASN A 87 22.50 37.82 -42.38
N ALA A 88 21.28 37.87 -41.84
CA ALA A 88 21.02 37.29 -40.53
C ALA A 88 21.15 35.76 -40.62
N PRO A 89 21.80 35.10 -39.65
CA PRO A 89 21.81 33.64 -39.61
C PRO A 89 20.36 33.11 -39.47
N PRO A 90 20.06 31.93 -40.03
CA PRO A 90 18.80 31.23 -39.75
C PRO A 90 18.60 31.12 -38.24
N ASP A 91 17.37 31.33 -37.77
CA ASP A 91 17.05 31.34 -36.34
C ASP A 91 17.85 32.35 -35.50
N GLY A 92 18.31 33.45 -36.13
CA GLY A 92 19.00 34.54 -35.46
C GLY A 92 18.70 35.92 -36.05
N ARG A 93 19.42 36.91 -35.54
CA ARG A 93 19.28 38.33 -35.89
C ARG A 93 20.65 38.96 -36.12
N LYS A 94 20.71 39.88 -37.09
CA LYS A 94 21.88 40.70 -37.42
C LYS A 94 21.62 42.14 -37.00
N PHE A 95 22.61 42.78 -36.39
CA PHE A 95 22.59 44.21 -36.06
C PHE A 95 23.74 44.91 -36.79
N GLY A 96 23.40 45.92 -37.61
CA GLY A 96 24.33 46.65 -38.46
C GLY A 96 23.90 46.62 -39.93
N SER A 97 23.88 47.79 -40.56
CA SER A 97 23.44 48.00 -41.95
C SER A 97 24.49 48.68 -42.84
N LYS A 98 25.64 49.04 -42.28
CA LYS A 98 26.76 49.67 -42.99
C LYS A 98 27.88 48.67 -43.19
N TYR A 99 28.54 48.72 -44.35
CA TYR A 99 29.57 47.75 -44.75
C TYR A 99 30.89 48.42 -45.15
N LEU A 100 31.15 49.66 -44.69
CA LEU A 100 32.40 50.36 -44.97
C LEU A 100 33.49 49.96 -43.95
N VAL A 101 34.75 50.20 -44.28
CA VAL A 101 35.91 49.97 -43.39
C VAL A 101 35.63 50.49 -41.97
N ASP A 102 36.02 49.69 -40.96
CA ASP A 102 35.84 49.89 -39.52
C ASP A 102 34.39 49.79 -38.99
N HIS A 103 33.39 49.49 -39.83
CA HIS A 103 32.06 49.14 -39.31
C HIS A 103 32.02 47.71 -38.76
N GLU A 104 31.34 47.57 -37.61
CA GLU A 104 31.11 46.30 -36.92
C GLU A 104 29.65 45.85 -37.07
N VAL A 105 29.46 44.54 -37.31
CA VAL A 105 28.16 43.89 -37.42
C VAL A 105 28.05 42.81 -36.34
N HIS A 106 26.98 42.81 -35.55
CA HIS A 106 26.75 41.86 -34.46
C HIS A 106 25.68 40.82 -34.79
N PHE A 107 25.82 39.62 -34.24
CA PHE A 107 24.88 38.51 -34.42
C PHE A 107 24.36 37.96 -33.09
N THR A 108 23.10 37.55 -33.07
CA THR A 108 22.46 36.87 -31.93
C THR A 108 21.53 35.77 -32.41
N CYS A 109 21.41 34.66 -31.69
CA CYS A 109 20.42 33.64 -31.99
C CYS A 109 19.10 33.86 -31.24
N ASN A 110 18.00 33.32 -31.78
CA ASN A 110 16.70 33.25 -31.11
C ASN A 110 16.79 32.31 -29.89
N PRO A 111 15.87 32.42 -28.91
CA PRO A 111 15.79 31.48 -27.79
C PRO A 111 15.71 30.03 -28.29
N GLY A 112 16.49 29.12 -27.68
CA GLY A 112 16.59 27.72 -28.10
C GLY A 112 17.75 27.40 -29.06
N PHE A 113 18.51 28.41 -29.48
CA PHE A 113 19.67 28.25 -30.36
C PHE A 113 20.94 28.85 -29.75
N GLN A 114 22.07 28.18 -29.93
CA GLN A 114 23.39 28.64 -29.52
C GLN A 114 24.15 29.23 -30.72
N LEU A 115 24.82 30.37 -30.52
CA LEU A 115 25.66 30.99 -31.54
C LEU A 115 26.99 30.24 -31.64
N VAL A 116 27.26 29.67 -32.82
CA VAL A 116 28.52 29.00 -33.15
C VAL A 116 29.30 29.91 -34.10
N GLY A 117 30.42 30.46 -33.62
CA GLY A 117 31.25 31.44 -34.34
C GLY A 117 31.39 32.78 -33.60
N PRO A 118 31.96 33.82 -34.24
CA PRO A 118 32.17 35.11 -33.62
C PRO A 118 30.86 35.88 -33.42
N SER A 119 30.69 36.53 -32.25
CA SER A 119 29.50 37.35 -31.96
C SER A 119 29.44 38.68 -32.73
N SER A 120 30.57 39.08 -33.33
CA SER A 120 30.65 40.25 -34.20
C SER A 120 31.82 40.17 -35.18
N VAL A 121 31.68 40.88 -36.30
CA VAL A 121 32.69 40.97 -37.36
C VAL A 121 32.85 42.42 -37.80
N VAL A 122 34.09 42.84 -38.04
CA VAL A 122 34.50 44.19 -38.48
C VAL A 122 34.99 44.15 -39.93
N CYS A 123 34.62 45.15 -40.74
CA CYS A 123 35.06 45.30 -42.12
C CYS A 123 36.48 45.87 -42.20
N LEU A 124 37.39 45.14 -42.83
CA LEU A 124 38.82 45.49 -42.95
C LEU A 124 39.10 46.35 -44.19
N SER A 125 40.23 47.05 -44.19
CA SER A 125 40.68 47.91 -45.29
C SER A 125 40.94 47.18 -46.62
N ASN A 126 41.04 45.85 -46.59
CA ASN A 126 41.17 44.99 -47.77
C ASN A 126 39.81 44.55 -48.36
N GLY A 127 38.68 45.00 -47.80
CA GLY A 127 37.33 44.65 -48.26
C GLY A 127 36.80 43.30 -47.75
N THR A 128 37.45 42.68 -46.76
CA THR A 128 37.01 41.41 -46.14
C THR A 128 36.57 41.58 -44.68
N TRP A 129 35.76 40.65 -44.18
CA TRP A 129 35.38 40.61 -42.77
C TRP A 129 36.47 39.94 -41.91
N SER A 130 36.65 40.44 -40.68
CA SER A 130 37.63 39.91 -39.71
C SER A 130 37.36 38.49 -39.19
N GLY A 131 36.21 37.90 -39.55
CA GLY A 131 35.86 36.53 -39.18
C GLY A 131 34.79 35.95 -40.10
N GLU A 132 34.59 34.64 -40.01
CA GLU A 132 33.53 33.94 -40.73
C GLU A 132 32.15 34.27 -40.15
N GLN A 133 31.12 34.16 -40.99
CA GLN A 133 29.74 34.40 -40.58
C GLN A 133 29.27 33.31 -39.61
N PRO A 134 28.81 33.65 -38.39
CA PRO A 134 28.35 32.66 -37.42
C PRO A 134 27.02 32.05 -37.84
N HIS A 135 26.74 30.84 -37.35
CA HIS A 135 25.45 30.18 -37.51
C HIS A 135 24.82 29.84 -36.17
N CYS A 136 23.51 29.67 -36.16
CA CYS A 136 22.75 29.28 -34.98
C CYS A 136 22.50 27.77 -35.03
N GLN A 137 22.95 27.05 -34.01
CA GLN A 137 22.68 25.63 -33.85
C GLN A 137 21.60 25.42 -32.79
N GLY A 138 20.59 24.60 -33.10
CA GLY A 138 19.54 24.26 -32.14
C GLY A 138 20.13 23.57 -30.91
N ILE A 139 19.67 23.96 -29.73
CA ILE A 139 20.03 23.32 -28.47
C ILE A 139 19.01 22.20 -28.22
N SER A 140 19.30 21.00 -28.71
CA SER A 140 18.50 19.80 -28.42
C SER A 140 18.71 19.36 -26.97
N GLY A 141 17.65 19.40 -26.17
CA GLY A 141 17.70 19.00 -24.75
C GLY A 141 18.17 17.55 -24.54
N CYS A 142 17.98 16.69 -25.55
CA CYS A 142 18.38 15.28 -25.51
C CYS A 142 19.84 14.99 -25.91
N SER A 143 20.57 15.93 -26.51
CA SER A 143 21.97 15.71 -26.91
C SER A 143 22.96 15.58 -25.75
N SER A 144 22.51 15.91 -24.53
CA SER A 144 23.30 15.75 -23.30
C SER A 144 23.07 14.40 -22.59
N GLU A 145 22.32 13.48 -23.22
CA GLU A 145 21.89 12.20 -22.63
C GLU A 145 21.34 12.34 -21.19
N PRO A 146 20.35 13.23 -20.95
CA PRO A 146 19.94 13.60 -19.60
C PRO A 146 19.17 12.50 -18.86
N CYS A 147 18.63 11.52 -19.58
CA CYS A 147 17.85 10.43 -19.00
C CYS A 147 18.78 9.32 -18.52
N GLN A 148 18.74 9.04 -17.22
CA GLN A 148 19.59 8.01 -16.61
C GLN A 148 18.96 6.62 -16.73
N ASN A 149 19.76 5.58 -16.50
CA ASN A 149 19.29 4.21 -16.30
C ASN A 149 18.44 3.65 -17.46
N GLY A 150 18.80 3.98 -18.70
CA GLY A 150 18.10 3.50 -19.89
C GLY A 150 16.77 4.21 -20.19
N GLY A 151 16.53 5.39 -19.59
CA GLY A 151 15.40 6.25 -19.96
C GLY A 151 15.51 6.76 -21.40
N THR A 152 14.39 6.79 -22.12
CA THR A 152 14.33 7.33 -23.49
C THR A 152 14.03 8.82 -23.45
N CYS A 153 14.91 9.65 -24.03
CA CYS A 153 14.70 11.10 -24.10
C CYS A 153 13.83 11.44 -25.31
N VAL A 154 12.78 12.25 -25.09
CA VAL A 154 11.96 12.81 -26.17
C VAL A 154 11.99 14.33 -26.10
N GLU A 155 12.11 14.98 -27.25
CA GLU A 155 12.08 16.43 -27.36
C GLU A 155 10.63 16.94 -27.23
N GLY A 156 10.42 17.93 -26.37
CA GLY A 156 9.18 18.69 -26.25
C GLY A 156 9.35 20.11 -26.77
N VAL A 157 8.24 20.84 -26.90
CA VAL A 157 8.14 22.16 -27.59
C VAL A 157 8.86 23.31 -26.85
N ASN A 158 9.69 23.04 -25.83
CA ASN A 158 10.61 23.97 -25.14
C ASN A 158 11.37 23.28 -23.96
N GLU A 159 11.24 21.96 -23.78
CA GLU A 159 11.86 21.18 -22.70
C GLU A 159 12.00 19.70 -23.14
N TYR A 160 12.97 18.95 -22.61
CA TYR A 160 13.09 17.50 -22.84
C TYR A 160 12.27 16.73 -21.80
N LYS A 161 11.70 15.59 -22.19
CA LYS A 161 11.00 14.68 -21.27
C LYS A 161 11.66 13.31 -21.32
N CYS A 162 11.95 12.74 -20.16
CA CYS A 162 12.41 11.36 -20.07
C CYS A 162 11.23 10.41 -19.90
N ILE A 163 11.16 9.40 -20.77
CA ILE A 163 10.27 8.25 -20.64
C ILE A 163 11.05 7.15 -19.92
N CYS A 164 10.63 6.81 -18.70
CA CYS A 164 11.36 5.87 -17.86
C CYS A 164 10.98 4.41 -18.14
N PRO A 165 11.95 3.49 -18.13
CA PRO A 165 11.66 2.06 -18.22
C PRO A 165 10.88 1.58 -16.97
N PRO A 166 10.17 0.45 -17.06
CA PRO A 166 9.44 -0.13 -15.93
C PRO A 166 10.33 -0.25 -14.69
N GLY A 167 9.79 0.07 -13.51
CA GLY A 167 10.55 0.02 -12.27
C GLY A 167 11.48 1.23 -12.04
N ARG A 168 11.36 2.32 -12.81
CA ARG A 168 12.06 3.59 -12.58
C ARG A 168 11.10 4.78 -12.56
N THR A 169 11.41 5.80 -11.77
CA THR A 169 10.61 7.02 -11.61
C THR A 169 11.52 8.27 -11.48
N GLY A 170 10.92 9.46 -11.51
CA GLY A 170 11.60 10.75 -11.50
C GLY A 170 11.76 11.40 -12.87
N SER A 171 12.05 12.71 -12.89
CA SER A 171 12.15 13.52 -14.12
C SER A 171 13.27 13.11 -15.09
N ARG A 172 14.28 12.39 -14.60
CA ARG A 172 15.41 11.82 -15.36
C ARG A 172 15.54 10.31 -15.18
N CYS A 173 14.50 9.62 -14.69
CA CYS A 173 14.54 8.18 -14.39
C CYS A 173 15.63 7.79 -13.38
N GLN A 174 15.96 8.73 -12.49
CA GLN A 174 17.01 8.60 -11.50
C GLN A 174 16.62 7.72 -10.31
N HIS A 175 15.31 7.53 -10.06
CA HIS A 175 14.82 6.74 -8.93
C HIS A 175 14.34 5.37 -9.39
N GLN A 176 14.42 4.38 -8.52
CA GLN A 176 13.73 3.11 -8.67
C GLN A 176 12.25 3.30 -8.32
N ALA A 177 11.33 2.79 -9.13
CA ALA A 177 9.91 2.91 -8.89
C ALA A 177 9.49 1.93 -7.79
N GLN A 178 9.24 2.54 -6.63
CA GLN A 178 8.24 2.24 -5.60
C GLN A 178 8.58 1.24 -4.49
N THR A 179 8.46 1.79 -3.28
CA THR A 179 7.99 1.14 -2.06
C THR A 179 6.70 0.38 -2.33
N ASP A 180 6.71 -0.89 -1.98
CA ASP A 180 5.59 -1.80 -2.03
C ASP A 180 4.35 -1.27 -1.28
N VAL A 181 3.15 -1.43 -1.84
CA VAL A 181 1.89 -1.08 -1.17
C VAL A 181 1.45 -2.29 -0.37
N ASN A 182 1.46 -2.21 0.96
CA ASN A 182 1.03 -3.32 1.78
C ASN A 182 -0.50 -3.51 1.72
N GLU A 183 -0.98 -4.42 0.86
CA GLU A 183 -2.41 -4.69 0.75
C GLU A 183 -2.99 -5.31 2.01
N CYS A 184 -2.17 -6.03 2.80
CA CYS A 184 -2.61 -6.62 4.06
C CYS A 184 -2.98 -5.55 5.09
N GLU A 185 -2.24 -4.43 5.14
CA GLU A 185 -2.59 -3.28 5.99
C GLU A 185 -3.80 -2.51 5.44
N LEU A 186 -3.90 -2.40 4.11
CA LEU A 186 -4.97 -1.66 3.45
C LEU A 186 -6.35 -2.34 3.55
N TYR A 187 -6.39 -3.67 3.57
CA TYR A 187 -7.62 -4.46 3.70
C TYR A 187 -7.80 -5.10 5.08
N GLY A 188 -6.83 -4.97 6.00
CA GLY A 188 -6.93 -5.45 7.39
C GLY A 188 -7.75 -4.56 8.33
N GLN A 189 -8.29 -3.44 7.84
CA GLN A 189 -9.08 -2.49 8.63
C GLN A 189 -10.56 -2.91 8.72
N GLU A 190 -11.22 -2.59 9.84
CA GLU A 190 -12.64 -2.87 10.06
C GLU A 190 -13.53 -2.22 8.97
N GLY A 191 -14.51 -2.98 8.46
CA GLY A 191 -15.46 -2.52 7.45
C GLY A 191 -15.02 -2.69 5.99
N ARG A 192 -13.85 -3.30 5.74
CA ARG A 192 -13.41 -3.66 4.38
C ARG A 192 -13.63 -5.14 4.06
N PRO A 193 -13.80 -5.52 2.78
CA PRO A 193 -13.90 -6.92 2.39
C PRO A 193 -12.64 -7.68 2.80
N ARG A 194 -12.81 -8.80 3.49
CA ARG A 194 -11.71 -9.64 3.98
C ARG A 194 -10.92 -10.19 2.79
N LEU A 195 -9.63 -9.84 2.71
CA LEU A 195 -8.77 -10.15 1.55
C LEU A 195 -8.37 -11.64 1.50
N CYS A 196 -8.01 -12.18 2.66
CA CYS A 196 -7.63 -13.57 2.88
C CYS A 196 -8.53 -14.16 3.97
N MET A 197 -8.93 -15.42 3.83
CA MET A 197 -9.69 -16.12 4.87
C MET A 197 -8.91 -16.12 6.19
N HIS A 198 -7.59 -16.32 6.13
CA HIS A 198 -6.68 -16.30 7.29
C HIS A 198 -5.56 -15.27 7.12
N THR A 199 -4.31 -15.71 7.08
CA THR A 199 -3.15 -14.83 7.12
C THR A 199 -2.93 -14.17 5.76
N CYS A 200 -2.75 -12.85 5.74
CA CYS A 200 -2.28 -12.12 4.58
C CYS A 200 -0.77 -11.89 4.71
N VAL A 201 -0.02 -12.20 3.66
CA VAL A 201 1.42 -11.98 3.57
C VAL A 201 1.71 -11.02 2.44
N ASN A 202 2.22 -9.84 2.81
CA ASN A 202 2.61 -8.82 1.85
C ASN A 202 3.86 -9.25 1.06
N THR A 203 3.90 -8.94 -0.23
CA THR A 203 5.02 -9.27 -1.12
C THR A 203 5.33 -8.09 -2.03
N PRO A 204 6.58 -7.86 -2.45
CA PRO A 204 6.88 -6.75 -3.35
C PRO A 204 6.03 -6.77 -4.64
N GLY A 205 5.13 -5.79 -4.78
CA GLY A 205 4.20 -5.62 -5.89
C GLY A 205 2.89 -6.42 -5.79
N SER A 206 2.62 -7.14 -4.70
CA SER A 206 1.40 -7.92 -4.51
C SER A 206 1.20 -8.44 -3.07
N TYR A 207 0.25 -9.34 -2.86
CA TYR A 207 0.12 -10.11 -1.64
C TYR A 207 -0.17 -11.57 -1.95
N ARG A 208 0.03 -12.43 -0.96
CA ARG A 208 -0.49 -13.80 -0.98
C ARG A 208 -1.19 -14.12 0.32
N CYS A 209 -2.21 -14.96 0.25
CA CYS A 209 -2.80 -15.52 1.45
C CYS A 209 -1.98 -16.72 1.93
N ALA A 210 -2.09 -17.04 3.21
CA ALA A 210 -1.52 -18.24 3.80
C ALA A 210 -2.54 -18.86 4.74
N CYS A 211 -2.64 -20.19 4.69
CA CYS A 211 -3.50 -20.95 5.56
C CYS A 211 -2.75 -21.39 6.81
N PRO A 212 -3.43 -21.48 7.95
CA PRO A 212 -2.85 -22.03 9.16
C PRO A 212 -2.51 -23.52 9.00
N SER A 213 -1.74 -24.06 9.94
CA SER A 213 -1.44 -25.49 10.02
C SER A 213 -2.73 -26.32 10.07
N GLY A 214 -2.74 -27.47 9.38
CA GLY A 214 -3.94 -28.30 9.26
C GLY A 214 -4.94 -27.83 8.20
N TYR A 215 -4.68 -26.72 7.51
CA TYR A 215 -5.52 -26.21 6.43
C TYR A 215 -4.76 -26.15 5.10
N ARG A 216 -5.48 -26.40 4.01
CA ARG A 216 -4.97 -26.24 2.64
C ARG A 216 -5.64 -25.07 1.91
N MET A 217 -4.86 -24.42 1.06
CA MET A 217 -5.33 -23.32 0.22
C MET A 217 -6.21 -23.86 -0.91
N LEU A 218 -7.38 -23.22 -1.10
CA LEU A 218 -8.27 -23.50 -2.22
C LEU A 218 -7.76 -22.87 -3.52
N ALA A 219 -8.34 -23.31 -4.64
CA ALA A 219 -7.95 -22.85 -5.98
C ALA A 219 -8.14 -21.34 -6.21
N ASP A 220 -8.92 -20.66 -5.36
CA ASP A 220 -9.11 -19.21 -5.37
C ASP A 220 -7.91 -18.42 -4.82
N GLY A 221 -6.93 -19.11 -4.22
CA GLY A 221 -5.74 -18.51 -3.61
C GLY A 221 -6.02 -17.69 -2.35
N LYS A 222 -7.25 -17.74 -1.81
CA LYS A 222 -7.71 -16.87 -0.70
C LYS A 222 -8.38 -17.64 0.43
N SER A 223 -9.07 -18.71 0.10
CA SER A 223 -9.83 -19.51 1.05
C SER A 223 -9.03 -20.69 1.55
N CYS A 224 -9.30 -21.10 2.79
CA CYS A 224 -8.66 -22.21 3.46
C CYS A 224 -9.71 -23.28 3.76
N GLU A 225 -9.37 -24.52 3.44
CA GLU A 225 -10.19 -25.69 3.74
C GLU A 225 -9.42 -26.60 4.71
N ASP A 226 -10.14 -27.09 5.71
CA ASP A 226 -9.63 -28.00 6.72
C ASP A 226 -9.16 -29.31 6.07
N VAL A 227 -8.02 -29.83 6.50
CA VAL A 227 -7.51 -31.12 6.02
C VAL A 227 -8.06 -32.20 6.92
N ASP A 228 -9.02 -32.98 6.41
CA ASP A 228 -9.56 -34.11 7.17
C ASP A 228 -8.52 -35.22 7.32
N GLU A 229 -7.86 -35.28 8.48
CA GLU A 229 -6.85 -36.31 8.75
C GLU A 229 -7.46 -37.70 8.95
N CYS A 230 -8.76 -37.79 9.28
CA CYS A 230 -9.46 -39.05 9.49
C CYS A 230 -9.72 -39.81 8.18
N VAL A 231 -9.69 -39.12 7.03
CA VAL A 231 -9.78 -39.73 5.69
C VAL A 231 -8.40 -40.14 5.16
N SER A 232 -7.32 -39.67 5.78
CA SER A 232 -5.95 -39.98 5.35
C SER A 232 -5.50 -41.38 5.80
N PRO A 233 -5.04 -42.26 4.90
CA PRO A 233 -4.59 -43.60 5.25
C PRO A 233 -3.27 -43.64 6.03
N GLN A 234 -2.55 -42.51 6.16
CA GLN A 234 -1.24 -42.44 6.80
C GLN A 234 -1.31 -42.12 8.30
N LEU A 235 -2.40 -41.53 8.78
CA LEU A 235 -2.61 -41.21 10.18
C LEU A 235 -3.61 -42.19 10.78
N MET A 236 -3.10 -43.23 11.44
CA MET A 236 -3.95 -44.19 12.15
C MET A 236 -3.97 -43.85 13.63
N CYS A 237 -5.15 -43.53 14.15
CA CYS A 237 -5.40 -43.52 15.58
C CYS A 237 -5.04 -44.89 16.21
N PRO A 238 -4.61 -44.94 17.49
CA PRO A 238 -4.28 -46.20 18.17
C PRO A 238 -5.39 -47.26 18.07
N ARG A 239 -5.03 -48.55 18.08
CA ARG A 239 -6.01 -49.64 17.94
C ARG A 239 -7.12 -49.52 18.99
N GLY A 240 -8.37 -49.58 18.54
CA GLY A 240 -9.56 -49.49 19.41
C GLY A 240 -10.07 -48.07 19.65
N THR A 241 -9.38 -47.05 19.15
CA THR A 241 -9.83 -45.65 19.18
C THR A 241 -10.44 -45.24 17.83
N MET A 242 -11.30 -44.22 17.85
CA MET A 242 -11.92 -43.66 16.65
C MET A 242 -11.42 -42.24 16.40
N CYS A 243 -11.35 -41.84 15.14
CA CYS A 243 -10.89 -40.51 14.74
C CYS A 243 -12.07 -39.53 14.63
N ILE A 244 -11.91 -38.33 15.21
CA ILE A 244 -12.81 -37.19 15.07
C ILE A 244 -12.03 -36.05 14.44
N ASN A 245 -12.46 -35.60 13.26
CA ASN A 245 -11.84 -34.46 12.60
C ASN A 245 -12.19 -33.15 13.35
N THR A 246 -11.19 -32.30 13.55
CA THR A 246 -11.34 -31.01 14.25
C THR A 246 -10.74 -29.88 13.44
N GLY A 247 -11.13 -28.62 13.69
CA GLY A 247 -10.59 -27.51 12.91
C GLY A 247 -9.07 -27.35 13.08
N GLY A 248 -8.30 -27.73 12.06
CA GLY A 248 -6.84 -27.70 11.99
C GLY A 248 -6.12 -28.90 12.59
N SER A 249 -6.84 -29.93 13.03
CA SER A 249 -6.27 -31.13 13.67
C SER A 249 -7.28 -32.27 13.76
N PHE A 250 -6.94 -33.35 14.46
CA PHE A 250 -7.86 -34.45 14.75
C PHE A 250 -7.71 -34.93 16.19
N GLN A 251 -8.75 -35.59 16.70
CA GLN A 251 -8.75 -36.18 18.03
C GLN A 251 -9.09 -37.67 17.94
N CYS A 252 -8.25 -38.50 18.58
CA CYS A 252 -8.53 -39.92 18.73
C CYS A 252 -9.26 -40.15 20.06
N VAL A 253 -10.53 -40.56 19.99
CA VAL A 253 -11.36 -40.77 21.18
C VAL A 253 -11.69 -42.24 21.38
N SER A 254 -11.87 -42.65 22.63
CA SER A 254 -12.35 -43.98 22.99
C SER A 254 -13.38 -43.82 24.11
N PRO A 255 -14.68 -43.72 23.79
CA PRO A 255 -15.72 -43.67 24.80
C PRO A 255 -15.79 -45.02 25.53
N GLU A 256 -15.57 -44.96 26.84
CA GLU A 256 -15.68 -46.08 27.76
C GLU A 256 -17.00 -45.99 28.55
N CYS A 257 -17.70 -47.12 28.66
CA CYS A 257 -18.89 -47.18 29.49
C CYS A 257 -18.47 -47.10 30.97
N PRO A 258 -19.27 -46.43 31.83
CA PRO A 258 -18.97 -46.39 33.26
C PRO A 258 -18.90 -47.79 33.86
N GLU A 259 -18.01 -47.96 34.84
CA GLU A 259 -17.96 -49.19 35.61
C GLU A 259 -19.30 -49.43 36.34
N GLY A 260 -19.73 -50.69 36.32
CA GLY A 260 -20.93 -51.11 37.03
C GLY A 260 -20.75 -50.97 38.55
N SER A 261 -21.84 -50.67 39.25
CA SER A 261 -21.87 -50.67 40.71
C SER A 261 -22.88 -51.70 41.21
N GLY A 262 -22.45 -52.62 42.06
CA GLY A 262 -23.28 -53.72 42.58
C GLY A 262 -23.77 -54.66 41.46
N ASN A 263 -25.09 -54.90 41.40
CA ASN A 263 -25.72 -55.80 40.41
C ASN A 263 -26.00 -55.13 39.05
N VAL A 264 -25.52 -53.90 38.84
CA VAL A 264 -25.75 -53.12 37.62
C VAL A 264 -24.47 -53.09 36.80
N SER A 265 -24.60 -53.37 35.51
CA SER A 265 -23.53 -53.23 34.52
C SER A 265 -23.97 -52.31 33.37
N TYR A 266 -23.02 -51.66 32.70
CA TYR A 266 -23.26 -50.99 31.42
C TYR A 266 -22.64 -51.81 30.30
N VAL A 267 -23.45 -52.08 29.28
CA VAL A 267 -23.05 -52.82 28.08
C VAL A 267 -22.91 -51.81 26.94
N LYS A 268 -21.78 -51.87 26.23
CA LYS A 268 -21.54 -51.06 25.03
C LYS A 268 -22.40 -51.61 23.89
N THR A 269 -23.45 -50.88 23.50
CA THR A 269 -24.35 -51.28 22.41
C THR A 269 -23.94 -50.69 21.07
N SER A 270 -23.20 -49.58 21.09
CA SER A 270 -22.58 -48.99 19.90
C SER A 270 -21.25 -48.33 20.29
N PRO A 271 -20.43 -47.89 19.32
CA PRO A 271 -19.24 -47.10 19.62
C PRO A 271 -19.52 -45.85 20.46
N PHE A 272 -20.74 -45.29 20.41
CA PHE A 272 -21.12 -44.05 21.09
C PHE A 272 -22.24 -44.21 22.11
N GLN A 273 -22.64 -45.44 22.43
CA GLN A 273 -23.78 -45.69 23.31
C GLN A 273 -23.55 -46.86 24.25
N CYS A 274 -23.92 -46.64 25.50
CA CYS A 274 -23.95 -47.65 26.55
C CYS A 274 -25.38 -47.80 27.07
N GLU A 275 -25.79 -49.04 27.32
CA GLU A 275 -27.08 -49.36 27.93
C GLU A 275 -26.90 -50.13 29.23
N ARG A 276 -27.77 -49.86 30.20
CA ARG A 276 -27.77 -50.54 31.48
C ARG A 276 -28.32 -51.96 31.38
N ASN A 277 -27.69 -52.91 32.07
CA ASN A 277 -28.14 -54.29 32.26
C ASN A 277 -28.04 -54.71 33.76
N PRO A 278 -29.05 -55.35 34.39
CA PRO A 278 -30.40 -55.69 33.90
C PRO A 278 -31.42 -54.57 34.13
N CYS A 279 -32.39 -54.43 33.21
CA CYS A 279 -33.36 -53.31 33.21
C CYS A 279 -34.82 -53.74 33.52
N PRO A 280 -35.14 -54.21 34.75
CA PRO A 280 -36.54 -54.26 35.18
C PRO A 280 -36.99 -52.85 35.62
N MET A 281 -37.78 -52.21 34.74
CA MET A 281 -38.34 -50.84 34.90
C MET A 281 -39.20 -50.66 36.17
N ASP A 282 -39.61 -51.76 36.81
CA ASP A 282 -40.44 -51.79 38.02
C ASP A 282 -39.66 -51.70 39.34
N SER A 283 -38.32 -51.73 39.29
CA SER A 283 -37.52 -51.68 40.52
C SER A 283 -37.22 -50.22 40.93
N ARG A 284 -37.61 -49.84 42.16
CA ARG A 284 -37.29 -48.52 42.76
C ARG A 284 -35.81 -48.10 42.66
N PRO A 285 -34.81 -49.01 42.75
CA PRO A 285 -33.39 -48.67 42.57
C PRO A 285 -33.02 -48.18 41.16
N CYS A 286 -33.80 -48.51 40.11
CA CYS A 286 -33.45 -48.18 38.72
C CYS A 286 -33.76 -46.73 38.31
N ARG A 287 -34.48 -45.94 39.13
CA ARG A 287 -34.87 -44.57 38.76
C ARG A 287 -33.73 -43.54 38.83
N HIS A 288 -32.72 -43.80 39.67
CA HIS A 288 -31.71 -42.81 40.01
C HIS A 288 -30.46 -42.82 39.13
N LEU A 289 -30.35 -43.78 38.22
CA LEU A 289 -29.20 -43.93 37.34
C LEU A 289 -29.66 -43.99 35.88
N PRO A 290 -28.88 -43.49 34.90
CA PRO A 290 -29.34 -43.36 33.52
C PRO A 290 -29.42 -44.71 32.81
N LYS A 291 -30.55 -45.00 32.17
CA LYS A 291 -30.80 -46.19 31.36
C LYS A 291 -29.86 -46.27 30.16
N THR A 292 -29.63 -45.14 29.49
CA THR A 292 -28.67 -45.04 28.38
C THR A 292 -27.71 -43.88 28.61
N ILE A 293 -26.48 -44.05 28.14
CA ILE A 293 -25.47 -43.01 28.09
C ILE A 293 -24.99 -42.91 26.64
N SER A 294 -25.04 -41.71 26.08
CA SER A 294 -24.57 -41.44 24.72
C SER A 294 -23.40 -40.46 24.73
N PHE A 295 -22.46 -40.62 23.81
CA PHE A 295 -21.27 -39.78 23.67
C PHE A 295 -21.34 -39.01 22.35
N HIS A 296 -21.16 -37.69 22.42
CA HIS A 296 -21.21 -36.79 21.26
C HIS A 296 -19.95 -35.95 21.23
N TYR A 297 -19.37 -35.79 20.05
CA TYR A 297 -18.15 -35.02 19.83
C TYR A 297 -18.43 -33.91 18.81
N LEU A 298 -18.19 -32.66 19.19
CA LEU A 298 -18.39 -31.50 18.32
C LEU A 298 -17.08 -30.77 18.13
N SER A 299 -16.77 -30.39 16.89
CA SER A 299 -15.69 -29.47 16.57
C SER A 299 -16.29 -28.09 16.28
N LEU A 300 -15.88 -27.08 17.03
CA LEU A 300 -16.35 -25.69 16.87
C LEU A 300 -15.16 -24.74 16.69
N PRO A 301 -15.30 -23.68 15.87
CA PRO A 301 -14.29 -22.62 15.80
C PRO A 301 -14.30 -21.75 17.06
N SER A 302 -13.18 -21.04 17.28
CA SER A 302 -13.11 -20.01 18.31
C SER A 302 -13.97 -18.80 17.91
N ASN A 303 -14.44 -18.04 18.91
CA ASN A 303 -15.19 -16.79 18.75
C ASN A 303 -16.49 -16.92 17.91
N LEU A 304 -17.14 -18.09 17.95
CA LEU A 304 -18.42 -18.31 17.29
C LEU A 304 -19.49 -17.32 17.81
N LYS A 305 -20.25 -16.73 16.89
CA LYS A 305 -21.31 -15.76 17.25
C LYS A 305 -22.42 -16.43 18.07
N THR A 306 -22.67 -15.90 19.26
CA THR A 306 -23.71 -16.36 20.16
C THR A 306 -24.90 -15.40 20.24
N PRO A 307 -26.13 -15.87 20.52
CA PRO A 307 -26.47 -17.28 20.80
C PRO A 307 -26.59 -18.13 19.52
N ILE A 308 -26.20 -19.41 19.61
CA ILE A 308 -26.33 -20.37 18.50
C ILE A 308 -26.74 -21.76 19.00
N THR A 309 -27.71 -22.37 18.32
CA THR A 309 -28.13 -23.76 18.59
C THR A 309 -27.11 -24.72 17.99
N LEU A 310 -26.50 -25.56 18.83
CA LEU A 310 -25.46 -26.51 18.40
C LEU A 310 -26.05 -27.80 17.83
N PHE A 311 -26.98 -28.42 18.54
CA PHE A 311 -27.72 -29.58 18.04
C PHE A 311 -29.01 -29.84 18.81
N ARG A 312 -29.88 -30.63 18.19
CA ARG A 312 -31.17 -31.07 18.73
C ARG A 312 -31.07 -32.49 19.24
N MET A 313 -31.66 -32.75 20.40
CA MET A 313 -31.72 -34.06 21.03
C MET A 313 -33.17 -34.53 21.09
N ALA A 314 -33.38 -35.83 20.88
CA ALA A 314 -34.67 -36.50 20.99
C ALA A 314 -34.48 -37.90 21.59
N THR A 315 -35.54 -38.48 22.15
CA THR A 315 -35.55 -39.90 22.53
C THR A 315 -35.79 -40.77 21.29
N ALA A 316 -35.09 -41.91 21.20
CA ALA A 316 -35.36 -42.90 20.17
C ALA A 316 -36.74 -43.54 20.42
N SER A 317 -37.69 -43.35 19.49
CA SER A 317 -38.98 -44.06 19.53
C SER A 317 -38.81 -45.46 18.96
N ALA A 318 -39.09 -46.49 19.74
CA ALA A 318 -39.07 -47.87 19.25
C ALA A 318 -40.30 -48.14 18.36
N PRO A 319 -40.16 -48.89 17.24
CA PRO A 319 -41.31 -49.27 16.42
C PRO A 319 -42.36 -50.01 17.25
N GLY A 320 -43.61 -49.55 17.24
CA GLY A 320 -44.73 -50.19 17.93
C GLY A 320 -44.92 -49.83 19.41
N ARG A 321 -44.15 -48.90 19.98
CA ARG A 321 -44.46 -48.28 21.28
C ARG A 321 -44.91 -46.83 21.08
N PRO A 322 -46.00 -46.36 21.72
CA PRO A 322 -46.26 -44.93 21.78
C PRO A 322 -45.04 -44.26 22.41
N GLY A 323 -44.36 -43.40 21.65
CA GLY A 323 -43.20 -42.64 22.16
C GLY A 323 -43.60 -41.75 23.34
N PRO A 324 -42.64 -41.20 24.08
CA PRO A 324 -42.94 -40.40 25.25
C PRO A 324 -43.77 -39.16 24.90
N ASN A 325 -44.72 -38.85 25.80
CA ASN A 325 -45.61 -37.69 25.66
C ASN A 325 -44.95 -36.38 26.14
N SER A 326 -43.87 -36.48 26.95
CA SER A 326 -43.07 -35.33 27.38
C SER A 326 -41.65 -35.72 27.76
N LEU A 327 -40.69 -34.86 27.39
CA LEU A 327 -39.31 -34.90 27.88
C LEU A 327 -39.01 -33.71 28.80
N ARG A 328 -38.07 -33.90 29.71
CA ARG A 328 -37.43 -32.87 30.52
C ARG A 328 -35.93 -32.95 30.30
N PHE A 329 -35.29 -31.78 30.17
CA PHE A 329 -33.85 -31.65 29.94
C PHE A 329 -33.22 -30.79 31.03
N GLY A 330 -31.95 -31.05 31.30
CA GLY A 330 -31.11 -30.23 32.17
C GLY A 330 -29.63 -30.43 31.87
N ILE A 331 -28.81 -29.55 32.46
CA ILE A 331 -27.35 -29.70 32.45
C ILE A 331 -26.97 -30.11 33.87
N VAL A 332 -26.39 -31.30 34.00
CA VAL A 332 -26.12 -31.93 35.31
C VAL A 332 -24.65 -31.92 35.69
N GLY A 333 -23.76 -31.63 34.74
CA GLY A 333 -22.32 -31.65 34.99
C GLY A 333 -21.50 -31.20 33.80
N GLY A 334 -20.19 -31.39 33.91
CA GLY A 334 -19.20 -30.91 32.95
C GLY A 334 -18.40 -29.70 33.46
N ASN A 335 -17.37 -29.33 32.71
CA ASN A 335 -16.48 -28.21 33.02
C ASN A 335 -16.91 -26.89 32.34
N SER A 336 -18.14 -26.83 31.83
CA SER A 336 -18.61 -25.79 30.90
C SER A 336 -19.52 -24.71 31.52
N ARG A 337 -19.28 -24.33 32.78
CA ARG A 337 -20.23 -23.50 33.55
C ARG A 337 -20.52 -22.16 32.86
N GLY A 338 -21.80 -21.90 32.56
CA GLY A 338 -22.29 -20.64 32.02
C GLY A 338 -22.27 -20.51 30.49
N HIS A 339 -21.54 -21.37 29.78
CA HIS A 339 -21.43 -21.29 28.32
C HIS A 339 -22.64 -21.84 27.57
N PHE A 340 -23.35 -22.79 28.18
CA PHE A 340 -24.43 -23.53 27.53
C PHE A 340 -25.72 -23.45 28.32
N VAL A 341 -26.83 -23.45 27.60
CA VAL A 341 -28.17 -23.63 28.16
C VAL A 341 -28.90 -24.72 27.38
N MET A 342 -29.73 -25.48 28.09
CA MET A 342 -30.68 -26.41 27.49
C MET A 342 -32.04 -25.74 27.40
N GLN A 343 -32.60 -25.71 26.19
CA GLN A 343 -33.94 -25.19 25.94
C GLN A 343 -34.82 -26.28 25.33
N ARG A 344 -36.07 -26.37 25.79
CA ARG A 344 -37.05 -27.27 25.21
C ARG A 344 -37.62 -26.64 23.93
N SER A 345 -37.54 -27.35 22.81
CA SER A 345 -38.03 -26.88 21.50
C SER A 345 -39.47 -27.34 21.25
N ASP A 346 -39.78 -28.60 21.54
CA ASP A 346 -41.16 -29.13 21.52
C ASP A 346 -41.40 -30.15 22.66
N ARG A 347 -42.41 -31.03 22.57
CA ARG A 347 -42.68 -32.05 23.61
C ARG A 347 -41.68 -33.21 23.64
N GLN A 348 -40.97 -33.44 22.54
CA GLN A 348 -40.12 -34.58 22.26
C GLN A 348 -38.68 -34.18 21.89
N THR A 349 -38.38 -32.89 21.80
CA THR A 349 -37.05 -32.38 21.44
C THR A 349 -36.53 -31.29 22.39
N GLY A 350 -35.22 -31.30 22.60
CA GLY A 350 -34.46 -30.30 23.34
C GLY A 350 -33.28 -29.79 22.51
N GLU A 351 -32.85 -28.56 22.76
CA GLU A 351 -31.77 -27.88 22.06
C GLU A 351 -30.68 -27.51 23.03
N LEU A 352 -29.44 -27.85 22.68
CA LEU A 352 -28.26 -27.33 23.36
C LEU A 352 -27.83 -26.04 22.66
N ILE A 353 -27.83 -24.94 23.40
CA ILE A 353 -27.55 -23.60 22.88
C ILE A 353 -26.28 -23.07 23.53
N LEU A 354 -25.34 -22.62 22.70
CA LEU A 354 -24.17 -21.87 23.14
C LEU A 354 -24.58 -20.40 23.33
N VAL A 355 -24.44 -19.89 24.55
CA VAL A 355 -24.86 -18.53 24.94
C VAL A 355 -23.71 -17.58 25.23
N GLN A 356 -22.50 -18.10 25.42
CA GLN A 356 -21.28 -17.32 25.56
C GLN A 356 -20.25 -17.76 24.53
N THR A 357 -19.50 -16.81 23.98
CA THR A 357 -18.41 -17.09 23.05
C THR A 357 -17.37 -18.01 23.69
N LEU A 358 -16.78 -18.88 22.89
CA LEU A 358 -15.73 -19.80 23.32
C LEU A 358 -14.39 -19.31 22.77
N GLU A 359 -13.41 -19.14 23.65
CA GLU A 359 -12.02 -18.86 23.25
C GLU A 359 -11.28 -20.19 23.05
N GLY A 360 -10.60 -20.36 21.91
CA GLY A 360 -9.79 -21.56 21.65
C GLY A 360 -8.30 -21.37 21.94
N PRO A 361 -7.48 -22.45 21.99
CA PRO A 361 -7.87 -23.86 21.92
C PRO A 361 -8.23 -24.43 23.30
N GLN A 362 -9.39 -25.08 23.41
CA GLN A 362 -9.79 -25.76 24.64
C GLN A 362 -10.75 -26.92 24.39
N THR A 363 -10.87 -27.82 25.35
CA THR A 363 -11.86 -28.91 25.35
C THR A 363 -12.88 -28.69 26.46
N LEU A 364 -14.14 -28.64 26.08
CA LEU A 364 -15.26 -28.48 27.01
C LEU A 364 -16.09 -29.76 27.05
N GLU A 365 -16.60 -30.08 28.23
CA GLU A 365 -17.47 -31.20 28.48
C GLU A 365 -18.78 -30.69 29.06
N VAL A 366 -19.89 -31.13 28.48
CA VAL A 366 -21.25 -30.83 28.94
C VAL A 366 -21.99 -32.15 29.14
N ASP A 367 -22.41 -32.42 30.37
CA ASP A 367 -23.27 -33.56 30.67
C ASP A 367 -24.73 -33.08 30.71
N VAL A 368 -25.53 -33.59 29.77
CA VAL A 368 -26.95 -33.27 29.63
C VAL A 368 -27.78 -34.44 30.12
N ASP A 369 -28.72 -34.20 31.04
CA ASP A 369 -29.69 -35.20 31.47
C ASP A 369 -31.01 -35.05 30.71
N MET A 370 -31.65 -36.19 30.46
CA MET A 370 -32.95 -36.27 29.81
C MET A 370 -33.84 -37.26 30.55
N SER A 371 -34.97 -36.78 31.05
CA SER A 371 -35.98 -37.60 31.72
C SER A 371 -37.19 -37.82 30.83
N GLU A 372 -37.59 -39.08 30.70
CA GLU A 372 -38.71 -39.53 29.88
C GLU A 372 -39.99 -39.69 30.72
N TYR A 373 -41.10 -39.13 30.22
CA TYR A 373 -42.42 -39.26 30.85
C TYR A 373 -43.49 -39.73 29.86
N LEU A 374 -44.26 -40.73 30.29
CA LEU A 374 -45.48 -41.19 29.62
C LEU A 374 -46.66 -40.94 30.56
N ASP A 375 -47.65 -40.15 30.13
CA ASP A 375 -48.83 -39.80 30.92
C ASP A 375 -48.50 -39.32 32.35
N ARG A 376 -47.50 -38.43 32.47
CA ARG A 376 -46.96 -37.88 33.72
C ARG A 376 -46.24 -38.88 34.63
N THR A 377 -46.13 -40.15 34.22
CA THR A 377 -45.36 -41.17 34.92
C THR A 377 -43.91 -41.17 34.42
N PHE A 378 -42.97 -41.16 35.36
CA PHE A 378 -41.54 -41.26 35.05
C PHE A 378 -41.22 -42.65 34.49
N GLN A 379 -40.57 -42.70 33.34
CA GLN A 379 -40.21 -43.94 32.65
C GLN A 379 -38.72 -44.25 32.81
N ALA A 380 -37.85 -43.33 32.39
CA ALA A 380 -36.39 -43.53 32.39
C ALA A 380 -35.63 -42.21 32.41
N ASN A 381 -34.35 -42.30 32.80
CA ASN A 381 -33.36 -41.23 32.67
C ASN A 381 -32.33 -41.61 31.62
N HIS A 382 -31.80 -40.63 30.91
CA HIS A 382 -30.78 -40.76 29.89
C HIS A 382 -29.74 -39.66 30.11
N VAL A 383 -28.47 -39.95 29.81
CA VAL A 383 -27.41 -38.95 29.87
C VAL A 383 -26.71 -38.86 28.53
N SER A 384 -26.46 -37.63 28.09
CA SER A 384 -25.66 -37.33 26.92
C SER A 384 -24.39 -36.62 27.38
N LYS A 385 -23.24 -37.24 27.15
CA LYS A 385 -21.92 -36.68 27.38
C LYS A 385 -21.45 -36.01 26.10
N VAL A 386 -21.34 -34.69 26.12
CA VAL A 386 -21.00 -33.89 24.95
C VAL A 386 -19.62 -33.31 25.15
N THR A 387 -18.66 -33.74 24.33
CA THR A 387 -17.30 -33.20 24.31
C THR A 387 -17.16 -32.26 23.12
N ILE A 388 -16.69 -31.04 23.37
CA ILE A 388 -16.57 -29.98 22.39
C ILE A 388 -15.10 -29.62 22.28
N PHE A 389 -14.54 -29.77 21.09
CA PHE A 389 -13.19 -29.36 20.73
C PHE A 389 -13.26 -27.98 20.09
N VAL A 390 -12.74 -26.97 20.80
CA VAL A 390 -12.67 -25.59 20.30
C VAL A 390 -11.34 -25.40 19.59
N SER A 391 -11.40 -25.12 18.29
CA SER A 391 -10.23 -24.82 17.46
C SER A 391 -9.58 -23.50 17.89
N PRO A 392 -8.25 -23.33 17.77
CA PRO A 392 -7.58 -22.05 18.03
C PRO A 392 -7.89 -20.95 16.99
N TYR A 393 -8.60 -21.29 15.92
CA TYR A 393 -8.84 -20.41 14.78
C TYR A 393 -10.28 -19.87 14.77
N ASP A 394 -10.41 -18.62 14.35
CA ASP A 394 -11.69 -17.96 14.14
C ASP A 394 -12.10 -18.10 12.66
N PHE A 395 -13.18 -18.83 12.38
CA PHE A 395 -13.67 -19.11 11.03
C PHE A 395 -14.99 -18.42 10.71
#